data_AF-A0AAN8ZQ65-F1
#
_entry.id   AF-A0AAN8ZQ65-F1
#
_cell.length_a   1.000
_cell.length_b   1.000
_cell.length_c   1.000
_cell.angle_alpha   90.00
_cell.angle_beta   90.00
_cell.angle_gamma   90.00
#
_symmetry.space_group_name_H-M   'P 1'
#
loop_
_entity.id
_entity.type
_entity.pdbx_description
1 polymer ?
#
loop_
_entity_poly.entity_id
_entity_poly.type
_entity_poly.pdbx_seq_one_letter_code
_entity_poly.pdbx_strand_id
1 'polypeptide(L)' 'MANRIRNSVLLGIACYIWAVLLNDVVEASHEVYPHLQSLQASMVNQIHRTAYHFQPPRNWINGFLGCR' A
#
# COMPACT_ATOMS: atom_id res chain seq x y z
N MET A 1 12.86 -30.06 -29.97
CA MET A 1 11.81 -29.61 -29.01
C MET A 1 12.41 -29.02 -27.74
N ALA A 2 13.32 -29.72 -27.04
CA ALA A 2 13.95 -29.27 -25.79
C ALA A 2 14.69 -27.91 -25.90
N ASN A 3 15.42 -27.66 -26.99
CA ASN A 3 16.12 -26.39 -27.19
C ASN A 3 15.14 -25.20 -27.37
N ARG A 4 13.97 -25.43 -27.96
CA ARG A 4 12.93 -24.42 -28.12
C ARG A 4 12.34 -24.03 -26.75
N ILE A 5 12.03 -25.03 -25.92
CA ILE A 5 11.52 -24.84 -24.56
C ILE A 5 12.56 -24.12 -23.70
N ARG A 6 13.83 -24.54 -23.74
CA ARG A 6 14.93 -23.89 -23.02
C ARG A 6 15.04 -22.41 -23.40
N ASN A 7 15.02 -22.10 -24.69
CA ASN A 7 15.14 -20.73 -25.17
C ASN A 7 13.94 -19.87 -24.75
N SER A 8 12.72 -20.44 -24.76
CA SER A 8 11.52 -19.75 -24.28
C SER A 8 11.58 -19.45 -22.77
N VAL A 9 12.08 -20.38 -21.97
CA VAL A 9 12.27 -20.17 -20.52
C VAL A 9 13.33 -19.10 -20.26
N LEU A 10 14.46 -19.16 -20.96
CA LEU A 10 15.53 -18.16 -20.85
C LEU A 10 15.04 -16.77 -21.24
N LEU A 11 14.24 -16.67 -22.31
CA LEU A 11 13.63 -15.40 -22.73
C LEU A 11 12.67 -14.85 -21.66
N GLY A 12 11.82 -15.70 -21.09
CA GLY A 12 10.90 -15.29 -20.02
C GLY A 12 11.63 -14.77 -18.78
N ILE A 13 12.71 -15.44 -18.37
CA ILE A 13 13.55 -15.01 -17.24
C ILE A 13 14.22 -13.66 -17.56
N ALA A 14 14.77 -13.51 -18.77
CA ALA A 14 15.40 -12.26 -19.19
C ALA A 14 14.40 -11.08 -19.22
N CYS A 15 13.18 -11.29 -19.72
CA CYS A 15 12.12 -10.28 -19.71
C CYS A 15 11.71 -9.88 -18.29
N TYR A 16 11.60 -10.84 -17.37
CA TYR A 16 11.29 -10.56 -15.97
C TYR A 16 12.38 -9.74 -15.29
N ILE A 17 13.65 -10.13 -15.46
CA ILE A 17 14.79 -9.38 -14.90
C ILE A 17 14.82 -7.96 -15.48
N TRP A 18 14.64 -7.82 -16.79
CA TRP A 18 14.57 -6.51 -17.45
C TRP A 18 13.45 -5.63 -16.88
N ALA A 19 12.25 -6.21 -16.67
CA ALA A 19 11.15 -5.49 -16.06
C ALA A 19 11.49 -5.06 -14.62
N VAL A 20 12.02 -5.96 -13.78
CA VAL A 20 12.32 -5.62 -12.38
C VAL A 20 13.45 -4.57 -12.27
N LEU A 21 14.45 -4.63 -13.14
CA LEU A 21 15.61 -3.73 -13.09
C LEU A 21 15.37 -2.35 -13.73
N LEU A 22 14.39 -2.21 -14.62
CA LEU A 22 14.10 -0.94 -15.31
C LEU A 22 12.82 -0.24 -14.84
N ASN A 23 12.02 -0.88 -14.00
CA ASN A 23 11.00 -0.15 -13.28
C ASN A 23 11.68 0.55 -12.10
N ASP A 24 11.96 1.84 -12.25
CA ASP A 24 12.17 2.69 -11.08
C ASP A 24 10.97 2.53 -10.15
N VAL A 25 11.21 2.44 -8.84
CA VAL A 25 10.13 2.43 -7.86
C VAL A 25 9.32 3.70 -8.10
N VAL A 26 8.05 3.54 -8.49
CA VAL A 26 7.12 4.67 -8.55
C VAL A 26 6.86 5.09 -7.11
N GLU A 27 7.70 5.98 -6.62
CA GLU A 27 7.50 6.62 -5.33
C GLU A 27 6.29 7.56 -5.46
N ALA A 28 5.47 7.60 -4.41
CA ALA A 28 4.37 8.53 -4.36
C ALA A 28 4.90 9.97 -4.36
N SER A 29 4.87 10.62 -5.53
CA SER A 29 5.17 12.05 -5.70
C SER A 29 4.07 12.87 -5.03
N HIS A 30 4.33 13.35 -3.82
CA HIS A 30 3.52 14.36 -3.17
C HIS A 30 4.43 15.37 -2.47
N GLU A 31 4.05 16.64 -2.53
CA GLU A 31 4.74 17.66 -1.74
C GLU A 31 4.52 17.39 -0.25
N VAL A 32 5.61 17.13 0.46
CA VAL A 32 5.57 16.95 1.92
C VAL A 32 5.51 18.34 2.53
N TYR A 33 4.34 18.71 3.06
CA TYR A 33 4.18 19.92 3.87
C TYR A 33 4.35 19.57 5.35
N PRO A 34 5.50 19.86 6.00
CA PRO A 34 5.77 19.39 7.36
C PRO A 34 4.75 19.93 8.39
N HIS A 35 4.21 21.12 8.14
CA HIS A 35 3.21 21.76 8.98
C HIS A 35 1.79 21.16 8.82
N LEU A 36 1.53 20.41 7.76
CA LEU A 36 0.27 19.68 7.52
C LEU A 36 0.39 18.19 7.85
N GLN A 37 1.57 17.73 8.27
CA GLN A 37 1.74 16.34 8.69
C GLN A 37 0.86 16.05 9.89
N SER A 38 0.26 14.86 9.88
CA SER A 38 -0.61 14.43 10.97
C SER A 38 0.17 14.41 12.27
N LEU A 39 -0.33 15.09 13.29
CA LEU A 39 0.20 14.94 14.63
C LEU A 39 -0.07 13.53 15.13
N GLN A 40 0.83 13.01 15.97
CA GLN A 40 0.62 11.71 16.57
C GLN A 40 -0.66 11.75 17.41
N ALA A 41 -1.62 10.88 17.09
CA ALA A 41 -2.87 10.86 17.84
C ALA A 41 -2.64 10.40 19.27
N SER A 42 -3.26 11.14 20.20
CA SER A 42 -3.30 10.76 21.60
C SER A 42 -4.04 9.44 21.78
N MET A 43 -3.63 8.69 22.81
CA MET A 43 -4.36 7.49 23.21
C MET A 43 -5.73 7.90 23.76
N VAL A 44 -6.79 7.44 23.11
CA VAL A 44 -8.17 7.79 23.52
C VAL A 44 -8.63 6.83 24.62
N ASN A 45 -9.14 7.40 25.71
CA ASN A 45 -9.74 6.64 26.80
C ASN A 45 -10.92 5.80 26.30
N GLN A 46 -11.00 4.54 26.74
CA GLN A 46 -11.94 3.54 26.26
C GLN A 46 -13.36 3.67 26.82
N ILE A 47 -13.61 4.59 27.77
CA ILE A 47 -14.91 4.76 28.43
C ILE A 47 -16.08 4.90 27.43
N HIS A 48 -15.85 5.52 26.27
CA HIS A 48 -16.89 5.74 25.26
C HIS A 48 -16.79 4.77 24.05
N ARG A 49 -15.95 3.73 24.14
CA ARG A 49 -15.86 2.72 23.07
C ARG A 49 -16.88 1.61 23.24
N THR A 50 -17.52 1.24 22.15
CA THR A 50 -18.54 0.18 22.13
C THR A 50 -18.06 -1.01 21.32
N ALA A 51 -18.27 -2.23 21.82
CA ALA A 51 -17.91 -3.45 21.10
C ALA A 51 -18.76 -3.70 19.83
N TYR A 52 -19.90 -3.01 19.67
CA TYR A 52 -20.86 -3.21 18.58
C TYR A 52 -20.63 -2.32 17.36
N HIS A 53 -19.67 -1.39 17.42
CA HIS A 53 -19.31 -0.53 16.29
C HIS A 53 -17.82 -0.68 15.97
N PHE A 54 -17.49 -0.70 14.68
CA PHE A 54 -16.10 -0.59 14.25
C PHE A 54 -15.55 0.78 14.65
N GLN A 55 -14.55 0.80 15.52
CA GLN A 55 -13.89 2.01 16.00
C GLN A 55 -12.38 1.84 15.84
N PRO A 56 -11.69 2.75 15.13
CA PRO A 56 -10.26 2.60 14.84
C PRO A 56 -9.48 2.76 16.15
N PRO A 57 -8.37 2.06 16.39
CA PRO A 57 -7.58 2.21 17.62
C PRO A 57 -7.12 3.66 17.90
N ARG A 58 -6.94 4.47 16.85
CA ARG A 58 -6.56 5.89 16.89
C ARG A 58 -7.23 6.66 15.75
N ASN A 59 -7.25 7.99 15.83
CA ASN A 59 -7.75 8.94 14.82
C ASN A 59 -9.28 8.94 14.63
N TRP A 60 -9.76 9.94 13.88
CA TRP A 60 -11.16 10.12 13.50
C TRP A 60 -11.52 9.26 12.27
N ILE A 61 -12.69 8.61 12.29
CA ILE A 61 -13.29 7.98 11.10
C ILE A 61 -14.24 8.98 10.48
N ASN A 62 -14.03 9.29 9.19
CA ASN A 62 -15.03 9.96 8.38
C ASN A 62 -16.17 8.97 8.07
N GLY A 63 -17.37 9.50 7.78
CA GLY A 63 -18.52 8.70 7.42
C GLY A 63 -18.19 7.64 6.36
N PHE A 64 -18.86 6.50 6.45
CA PHE A 64 -18.63 5.36 5.57
C PHE A 64 -18.85 5.74 4.09
N LEU A 65 -17.76 5.86 3.33
CA LEU A 65 -17.81 5.99 1.88
C LEU A 65 -17.77 4.59 1.25
N GLY A 66 -18.92 3.91 1.29
CA GLY A 66 -19.29 2.88 0.31
C GLY A 66 -19.17 1.42 0.74
N CYS A 67 -20.31 0.72 0.66
CA CYS A 67 -20.38 -0.62 0.09
C CYS A 67 -21.05 -0.42 -1.27
N ARG A 68 -20.33 -0.69 -2.35
CA ARG A 68 -20.92 -1.00 -3.64
C ARG A 68 -20.49 -2.41 -4.01
#